data_AF-A0A6G1G0W5-F1
#
_entry.id   AF-A0A6G1G0W5-F1
#
_cell.length_a   1.000
_cell.length_b   1.000
_cell.length_c   1.000
_cell.angle_alpha   90.00
_cell.angle_beta   90.00
_cell.angle_gamma   90.00
#
_symmetry.space_group_name_H-M   'P 1'
#
loop_
_entity.id
_entity.type
_entity.pdbx_description
1 polymer ?
#
loop_
_entity_poly.entity_id
_entity_poly.type
_entity_poly.pdbx_seq_one_letter_code
_entity_poly.pdbx_strand_id
1 'polypeptide(L)'
;MRRRNGGGVVPVYFRDFAYPNTRPALVRMASDYGNMGEQSAASFAELLSGPLVDFYIGTNRGYWSVHLKLLCYHSSWFAHELSVTEHGRRGEAPTKGDCGEAAAQSPLRLELPQHSAAGFVLLVKCLYQGNLDSPTVLPDPLAQYEHAVACHGLYLLCYHFEMPLMMDLAMDSYRQSLNLSGLVPDAEELCTLYGRSPRSKETNKGTPERLGTLANILEEMDPFRKLMIKIAARQIMAPETVENAQSYQRCFEGEDGLGFAVALVNAIRDGSGAMLFDDPTEPRKACEYHGHAEGEACLARRKSKGRMGR
;
A
#
# COMPACT_ATOMS: atom_id res chain seq x y z
N MET A 1 9.29 44.63 6.06
CA MET A 1 9.80 43.71 5.02
C MET A 1 10.20 42.39 5.70
N ARG A 2 9.61 41.28 5.22
CA ARG A 2 9.97 39.85 5.40
C ARG A 2 9.95 39.18 6.79
N ARG A 3 8.91 38.33 6.94
CA ARG A 3 8.79 37.15 7.80
C ARG A 3 9.81 36.06 7.43
N ARG A 4 10.27 35.27 8.41
CA ARG A 4 10.72 33.87 8.26
C ARG A 4 9.94 33.01 9.25
N ASN A 5 9.07 32.14 8.74
CA ASN A 5 8.50 31.01 9.49
C ASN A 5 9.45 29.83 9.29
N GLY A 6 10.11 29.38 10.35
CA GLY A 6 10.74 28.06 10.43
C GLY A 6 9.86 27.19 11.32
N GLY A 7 9.14 26.24 10.73
CA GLY A 7 8.37 25.25 11.48
C GLY A 7 9.32 24.21 12.07
N GLY A 8 9.84 24.47 13.27
CA GLY A 8 10.53 23.46 14.07
C GLY A 8 9.49 22.57 14.75
N VAL A 9 9.59 21.25 14.58
CA VAL A 9 8.82 20.27 15.33
C VAL A 9 9.17 20.41 16.81
N VAL A 10 8.18 20.69 17.66
CA VAL A 10 8.37 20.83 19.10
C VAL A 10 8.41 19.43 19.73
N PRO A 11 9.49 19.02 20.42
CA PRO A 11 9.54 17.73 21.08
C PRO A 11 8.46 17.64 22.17
N VAL A 12 7.65 16.58 22.13
CA VAL A 12 6.63 16.29 23.14
C VAL A 12 7.27 15.47 24.25
N TYR A 13 7.43 16.08 25.41
CA TYR A 13 7.89 15.39 26.62
C TYR A 13 6.68 14.77 27.33
N PHE A 14 6.64 13.45 27.46
CA PHE A 14 5.63 12.77 28.27
C PHE A 14 6.21 12.42 29.65
N ARG A 15 5.40 12.66 30.70
CA ARG A 15 5.78 12.44 32.10
C ARG A 15 4.98 11.25 32.63
N ASP A 16 5.63 10.10 32.73
CA ASP A 16 5.01 8.90 33.28
C ASP A 16 5.12 8.89 34.82
N PHE A 17 4.00 8.71 35.52
CA PHE A 17 3.90 8.89 36.98
C PHE A 17 4.36 7.66 37.79
N ALA A 18 4.80 6.59 37.14
CA ALA A 18 4.95 5.28 37.77
C ALA A 18 6.35 4.89 38.29
N TYR A 19 7.42 5.67 38.08
CA TYR A 19 8.77 5.27 38.54
C TYR A 19 9.64 6.41 39.11
N PRO A 20 10.38 6.17 40.22
CA PRO A 20 11.13 7.20 40.96
C PRO A 20 12.52 7.58 40.40
N ASN A 21 12.87 7.20 39.16
CA ASN A 21 14.14 7.60 38.53
C ASN A 21 13.89 8.23 37.16
N THR A 22 13.81 9.57 37.12
CA THR A 22 13.45 10.35 35.93
C THR A 22 14.64 11.20 35.46
N ARG A 23 15.42 10.68 34.51
CA ARG A 23 16.09 11.54 33.52
C ARG A 23 15.09 11.79 32.39
N PRO A 24 15.05 12.97 31.76
CA PRO A 24 14.26 13.17 30.55
C PRO A 24 14.73 12.17 29.49
N ALA A 25 13.96 11.10 29.30
CA ALA A 25 14.18 10.16 28.22
C ALA A 25 13.56 10.80 26.97
N LEU A 26 14.44 11.13 26.02
CA LEU A 26 14.04 11.52 24.68
C LEU A 26 13.41 10.28 24.04
N VAL A 27 12.08 10.24 23.97
CA VAL A 27 11.40 9.26 23.13
C VAL A 27 11.72 9.68 21.70
N ARG A 28 12.73 9.04 21.11
CA ARG A 28 12.94 9.07 19.67
C ARG A 28 11.71 8.42 19.05
N MET A 29 10.78 9.26 18.61
CA MET A 29 9.71 8.82 17.73
C MET A 29 10.36 8.16 16.50
N ALA A 30 9.64 7.25 15.84
CA ALA A 30 10.09 6.51 14.66
C ALA A 30 10.36 7.39 13.40
N SER A 31 10.79 8.64 13.59
CA SER A 31 11.18 9.64 12.60
C SER A 31 12.69 9.84 12.48
N ASP A 32 13.51 9.06 13.21
CA ASP A 32 14.97 9.27 13.27
C ASP A 32 15.78 8.52 12.20
N TYR A 33 15.13 7.86 11.24
CA TYR A 33 15.79 7.41 10.03
C TYR A 33 15.94 8.61 9.08
N GLY A 34 16.97 9.43 9.34
CA GLY A 34 17.32 10.57 8.49
C GLY A 34 17.49 10.13 7.04
N ASN A 35 17.14 11.02 6.10
CA ASN A 35 17.36 10.77 4.67
C ASN A 35 18.83 10.36 4.47
N MET A 36 19.07 9.25 3.80
CA MET A 36 20.42 8.75 3.59
C MET A 36 21.33 9.80 2.92
N GLY A 37 20.75 10.65 2.06
CA GLY A 37 21.46 11.77 1.44
C GLY A 37 21.94 12.86 2.42
N GLU A 38 21.48 12.86 3.67
CA GLU A 38 21.87 13.81 4.72
C GLU A 38 22.92 13.24 5.69
N GLN A 39 23.29 11.97 5.54
CA GLN A 39 24.29 11.34 6.40
C GLN A 39 25.71 11.82 6.08
N SER A 40 26.55 11.91 7.11
CA SER A 40 27.97 12.16 6.92
C SER A 40 28.64 11.00 6.16
N ALA A 41 29.64 11.30 5.33
CA ALA A 41 30.36 10.27 4.59
C ALA A 41 30.99 9.19 5.49
N ALA A 42 31.42 9.56 6.71
CA ALA A 42 31.97 8.63 7.68
C ALA A 42 30.91 7.65 8.23
N SER A 43 29.73 8.16 8.58
CA SER A 43 28.60 7.35 9.05
C SER A 43 28.11 6.41 7.94
N PHE A 44 28.04 6.91 6.71
CA PHE A 44 27.63 6.09 5.57
C PHE A 44 28.66 4.98 5.25
N ALA A 45 29.95 5.29 5.30
CA ALA A 45 31.01 4.28 5.15
C ALA A 45 30.93 3.18 6.23
N GLU A 46 30.52 3.54 7.44
CA GLU A 46 30.27 2.57 8.51
C GLU A 46 29.07 1.65 8.17
N LEU A 47 27.99 2.17 7.58
CA LEU A 47 26.85 1.36 7.14
C LEU A 47 27.19 0.40 5.99
N LEU A 48 28.15 0.79 5.15
CA LEU A 48 28.70 -0.06 4.08
C LEU A 48 29.78 -1.03 4.58
N SER A 49 30.12 -1.00 5.87
CA SER A 49 31.09 -1.92 6.46
C SER A 49 30.37 -3.14 7.05
N GLY A 50 30.95 -4.33 6.86
CA GLY A 50 30.51 -5.56 7.52
C GLY A 50 29.94 -6.61 6.56
N PRO A 51 29.21 -7.60 7.10
CA PRO A 51 28.76 -8.75 6.33
C PRO A 51 27.64 -8.37 5.35
N LEU A 52 27.58 -9.11 4.25
CA LEU A 52 26.52 -9.02 3.25
C LEU A 52 25.45 -10.08 3.50
N VAL A 53 24.22 -9.75 3.13
CA VAL A 53 23.06 -10.64 3.12
C VAL A 53 22.70 -10.93 1.68
N ASP A 54 22.57 -12.22 1.37
CA ASP A 54 22.22 -12.72 0.04
C ASP A 54 20.71 -12.88 -0.10
N PHE A 55 20.12 -12.18 -1.06
CA PHE A 55 18.71 -12.24 -1.40
C PHE A 55 18.48 -13.02 -2.69
N TYR A 56 17.52 -13.93 -2.65
CA TYR A 56 17.03 -14.66 -3.81
C TYR A 56 15.56 -14.28 -4.07
N ILE A 57 15.30 -13.44 -5.07
CA ILE A 57 13.95 -12.88 -5.32
C ILE A 57 13.35 -13.39 -6.62
N GLY A 58 12.03 -13.61 -6.56
CA GLY A 58 11.20 -13.99 -7.69
C GLY A 58 11.36 -15.46 -8.09
N THR A 59 10.52 -15.89 -9.03
CA THR A 59 10.52 -17.25 -9.57
C THR A 59 11.84 -17.61 -10.25
N ASN A 60 12.48 -16.62 -10.86
CA ASN A 60 13.78 -16.76 -11.52
C ASN A 60 14.96 -16.81 -10.54
N ARG A 61 14.72 -16.67 -9.22
CA ARG A 61 15.75 -16.63 -8.17
C ARG A 61 16.88 -15.65 -8.50
N GLY A 62 16.51 -14.42 -8.86
CA GLY A 62 17.49 -13.36 -9.05
C GLY A 62 18.30 -13.15 -7.77
N TYR A 63 19.59 -12.88 -7.91
CA TYR A 63 20.53 -12.78 -6.79
C TYR A 63 20.97 -11.34 -6.56
N TRP A 64 20.90 -10.90 -5.30
CA TRP A 64 21.43 -9.62 -4.85
C TRP A 64 22.14 -9.79 -3.51
N SER A 65 23.18 -8.98 -3.29
CA SER A 65 23.91 -8.97 -2.02
C SER A 65 23.89 -7.55 -1.44
N VAL A 66 23.40 -7.40 -0.21
CA VAL A 66 23.16 -6.10 0.45
C VAL A 66 23.80 -6.06 1.83
N HIS A 67 24.37 -4.92 2.22
CA HIS A 67 25.04 -4.76 3.51
C HIS A 67 24.06 -4.91 4.68
N LEU A 68 24.41 -5.77 5.65
CA LEU A 68 23.57 -6.07 6.81
C LEU A 68 23.27 -4.81 7.64
N LYS A 69 24.30 -3.99 7.91
CA LYS A 69 24.13 -2.77 8.70
C LYS A 69 23.20 -1.77 8.03
N LEU A 70 23.23 -1.70 6.70
CA LEU A 70 22.31 -0.87 5.91
C LEU A 70 20.86 -1.33 6.08
N LEU A 71 20.62 -2.65 6.02
CA LEU A 71 19.28 -3.22 6.21
C LEU A 71 18.76 -2.97 7.63
N CYS A 72 19.58 -3.25 8.65
CA CYS A 72 19.23 -2.99 10.05
C CYS A 72 19.07 -1.49 10.36
N TYR A 73 19.71 -0.62 9.57
CA TYR A 73 19.48 0.81 9.66
C TYR A 73 18.09 1.19 9.15
N HIS A 74 17.54 0.54 8.13
CA HIS A 74 16.22 0.90 7.60
C HIS A 74 15.05 0.18 8.27
N SER A 75 15.29 -0.99 8.86
CA SER A 75 14.25 -1.71 9.58
C SER A 75 14.77 -2.58 10.72
N SER A 76 14.09 -2.49 11.86
CA SER A 76 14.30 -3.38 13.01
C SER A 76 13.91 -4.83 12.72
N TRP A 77 13.09 -5.07 11.69
CA TRP A 77 12.69 -6.42 11.28
C TRP A 77 13.90 -7.26 10.89
N PHE A 78 14.84 -6.69 10.13
CA PHE A 78 16.06 -7.41 9.71
C PHE A 78 16.94 -7.79 10.91
N ALA A 79 17.02 -6.93 11.93
CA ALA A 79 17.78 -7.25 13.14
C ALA A 79 17.17 -8.45 13.89
N HIS A 80 15.83 -8.54 13.92
CA HIS A 80 15.12 -9.65 14.55
C HIS A 80 15.26 -10.94 13.72
N GLU A 81 14.89 -10.91 12.44
CA GLU A 81 14.89 -12.09 11.57
C GLU A 81 16.30 -12.72 11.42
N LEU A 82 17.32 -11.86 11.28
CA LEU A 82 18.69 -12.30 11.06
C LEU A 82 19.39 -12.74 12.36
N SER A 83 18.93 -12.30 13.53
CA SER A 83 19.40 -12.83 14.82
C SER A 83 18.78 -14.19 15.17
N VAL A 84 17.54 -14.46 14.74
CA VAL A 84 16.87 -15.76 14.89
C VAL A 84 17.56 -16.84 14.05
N THR A 85 18.01 -16.50 12.84
CA THR A 85 18.75 -17.44 11.96
C THR A 85 20.12 -17.83 12.51
N GLU A 86 20.78 -16.97 13.31
CA GLU A 86 22.01 -17.35 14.04
C GLU A 86 21.72 -18.31 15.22
N HIS A 87 20.61 -18.12 15.94
CA HIS A 87 20.28 -18.93 17.12
C HIS A 87 19.66 -20.29 16.76
N GLY A 88 18.98 -20.40 15.61
CA GLY A 88 18.43 -21.66 15.10
C GLY A 88 19.49 -22.68 14.68
N ARG A 89 20.75 -22.28 14.49
CA ARG A 89 21.87 -23.18 14.15
C ARG A 89 22.71 -23.65 15.34
N ARG A 90 22.35 -23.28 16.57
CA ARG A 90 23.09 -23.69 17.78
C ARG A 90 22.59 -25.02 18.40
N GLY A 91 21.82 -25.80 17.62
CA GLY A 91 21.18 -27.05 18.05
C GLY A 91 21.87 -28.35 17.62
N GLU A 92 22.99 -28.30 16.89
CA GLU A 92 23.80 -29.50 16.63
C GLU A 92 25.19 -29.32 17.24
N ALA A 93 25.50 -30.17 18.21
CA ALA A 93 26.77 -30.16 18.92
C ALA A 93 27.94 -30.41 17.94
N PRO A 94 29.02 -29.63 17.99
CA PRO A 94 30.20 -29.89 17.17
C PRO A 94 30.88 -31.15 17.67
N THR A 95 30.90 -32.19 16.83
CA THR A 95 31.74 -33.36 17.04
C THR A 95 33.19 -32.90 16.91
N LYS A 96 33.96 -33.03 17.99
CA LYS A 96 35.38 -32.65 18.05
C LYS A 96 36.19 -33.39 16.98
N GLY A 97 36.87 -32.64 16.13
CA GLY A 97 37.99 -33.15 15.33
C GLY A 97 38.08 -32.57 13.94
N ASP A 98 38.47 -31.30 13.81
CA ASP A 98 39.62 -30.92 12.97
C ASP A 98 39.86 -29.42 13.03
N CYS A 99 41.14 -29.05 13.18
CA CYS A 99 41.61 -27.69 13.19
C CYS A 99 42.10 -27.36 11.78
N GLY A 100 41.39 -26.49 11.04
CA GLY A 100 41.86 -25.96 9.76
C GLY A 100 40.81 -25.12 9.04
N GLU A 101 40.92 -23.80 9.17
CA GLU A 101 40.53 -22.80 8.16
C GLU A 101 39.27 -23.09 7.29
N ALA A 102 38.07 -23.17 7.88
CA ALA A 102 36.81 -23.06 7.12
C ALA A 102 35.59 -22.79 8.01
N ALA A 103 35.66 -21.89 8.98
CA ALA A 103 34.44 -21.26 9.50
C ALA A 103 34.07 -20.08 8.57
N ALA A 104 33.92 -20.36 7.27
CA ALA A 104 33.31 -19.43 6.35
C ALA A 104 31.86 -19.27 6.81
N GLN A 105 31.58 -18.13 7.44
CA GLN A 105 30.26 -17.67 7.81
C GLN A 105 29.31 -17.99 6.66
N SER A 106 28.43 -18.96 6.86
CA SER A 106 27.44 -19.30 5.85
C SER A 106 26.63 -18.02 5.63
N PRO A 107 26.51 -17.52 4.38
CA PRO A 107 25.95 -16.21 4.14
C PRO A 107 24.54 -16.15 4.71
N LEU A 108 24.24 -15.05 5.42
CA LEU A 108 22.89 -14.70 5.82
C LEU A 108 22.06 -14.64 4.54
N ARG A 109 21.13 -15.57 4.37
CA ARG A 109 20.40 -15.79 3.11
C ARG A 109 18.91 -15.63 3.33
N LEU A 110 18.26 -14.85 2.48
CA LEU A 110 16.81 -14.65 2.47
C LEU A 110 16.23 -15.05 1.10
N GLU A 111 15.19 -15.88 1.11
CA GLU A 111 14.50 -16.31 -0.12
C GLU A 111 13.10 -15.71 -0.18
N LEU A 112 12.83 -14.95 -1.24
CA LEU A 112 11.57 -14.23 -1.47
C LEU A 112 11.02 -14.57 -2.86
N PRO A 113 10.61 -15.84 -3.11
CA PRO A 113 10.21 -16.30 -4.44
C PRO A 113 8.94 -15.64 -4.98
N GLN A 114 8.08 -15.12 -4.10
CA GLN A 114 6.80 -14.50 -4.47
C GLN A 114 6.91 -12.99 -4.72
N HIS A 115 8.04 -12.37 -4.43
CA HIS A 115 8.21 -10.93 -4.53
C HIS A 115 8.74 -10.49 -5.90
N SER A 116 8.45 -9.25 -6.28
CA SER A 116 8.86 -8.68 -7.55
C SER A 116 10.35 -8.35 -7.57
N ALA A 117 11.08 -8.89 -8.55
CA ALA A 117 12.48 -8.54 -8.78
C ALA A 117 12.66 -7.05 -9.13
N ALA A 118 11.78 -6.48 -9.95
CA ALA A 118 11.82 -5.06 -10.31
C ALA A 118 11.58 -4.16 -9.08
N GLY A 119 10.63 -4.55 -8.22
CA GLY A 119 10.41 -3.86 -6.95
C GLY A 119 11.62 -3.94 -6.02
N PHE A 120 12.33 -5.07 -6.00
CA PHE A 120 13.55 -5.22 -5.21
C PHE A 120 14.71 -4.35 -5.74
N VAL A 121 14.84 -4.18 -7.06
CA VAL A 121 15.82 -3.25 -7.63
C VAL A 121 15.55 -1.83 -7.13
N LEU A 122 14.29 -1.38 -7.08
CA LEU A 122 13.94 -0.09 -6.50
C LEU A 122 14.21 -0.04 -4.99
N LEU A 123 13.97 -1.13 -4.26
CA LEU A 123 14.30 -1.22 -2.84
C LEU A 123 15.80 -0.99 -2.62
N VAL A 124 16.65 -1.69 -3.37
CA VAL A 124 18.11 -1.52 -3.28
C VAL A 124 18.49 -0.06 -3.59
N LYS A 125 17.95 0.54 -4.64
CA LYS A 125 18.19 1.98 -4.91
C LYS A 125 17.82 2.86 -3.71
N CYS A 126 16.62 2.69 -3.15
CA CYS A 126 16.17 3.43 -1.97
C CYS A 126 17.07 3.20 -0.75
N LEU A 127 17.51 1.97 -0.52
CA LEU A 127 18.35 1.62 0.62
C LEU A 127 19.69 2.35 0.59
N TYR A 128 20.25 2.64 -0.59
CA TYR A 128 21.55 3.32 -0.75
C TYR A 128 21.45 4.82 -1.03
N GLN A 129 20.37 5.27 -1.66
CA GLN A 129 20.20 6.68 -2.07
C GLN A 129 19.26 7.45 -1.16
N GLY A 130 18.40 6.76 -0.39
CA GLY A 130 17.36 7.36 0.45
C GLY A 130 16.17 7.94 -0.31
N ASN A 131 16.15 7.83 -1.64
CA ASN A 131 15.07 8.35 -2.49
C ASN A 131 14.83 7.47 -3.72
N LEU A 132 13.67 7.63 -4.35
CA LEU A 132 13.36 7.09 -5.67
C LEU A 132 13.64 8.12 -6.76
N ASP A 133 14.11 7.63 -7.91
CA ASP A 133 14.22 8.43 -9.12
C ASP A 133 12.82 8.96 -9.52
N SER A 134 12.75 10.23 -9.91
CA SER A 134 11.48 10.79 -10.40
C SER A 134 11.07 10.09 -11.70
N PRO A 135 9.82 9.61 -11.83
CA PRO A 135 9.34 8.94 -13.03
C PRO A 135 9.32 9.85 -14.27
N THR A 136 9.45 11.16 -14.09
CA THR A 136 9.59 12.15 -15.18
C THR A 136 10.82 11.93 -16.06
N VAL A 137 11.83 11.20 -15.57
CA VAL A 137 13.06 10.91 -16.34
C VAL A 137 12.82 9.78 -17.35
N LEU A 138 11.74 9.01 -17.20
CA LEU A 138 11.46 7.85 -18.04
C LEU A 138 10.93 8.30 -19.42
N PRO A 139 11.45 7.71 -20.51
CA PRO A 139 11.30 8.25 -21.86
C PRO A 139 9.91 8.09 -22.47
N ASP A 140 9.17 7.05 -22.06
CA ASP A 140 7.89 6.69 -22.68
C ASP A 140 6.81 6.33 -21.63
N PRO A 141 5.51 6.45 -22.00
CA PRO A 141 4.40 6.15 -21.08
C PRO A 141 4.35 4.70 -20.60
N LEU A 142 4.84 3.74 -21.40
CA LEU A 142 4.85 2.33 -21.03
C LEU A 142 5.91 2.08 -19.94
N ALA A 143 7.10 2.64 -20.06
CA ALA A 143 8.16 2.59 -19.07
C ALA A 143 7.73 3.26 -17.75
N GLN A 144 6.96 4.34 -17.83
CA GLN A 144 6.35 4.97 -16.66
C GLN A 144 5.34 4.04 -15.99
N TYR A 145 4.53 3.32 -16.76
CA TYR A 145 3.61 2.32 -16.22
C TYR A 145 4.35 1.11 -15.62
N GLU A 146 5.38 0.59 -16.28
CA GLU A 146 6.23 -0.48 -15.75
C GLU A 146 6.92 -0.08 -14.44
N HIS A 147 7.35 1.19 -14.34
CA HIS A 147 7.87 1.76 -13.10
C HIS A 147 6.78 1.81 -12.01
N ALA A 148 5.52 2.13 -12.35
CA ALA A 148 4.42 2.01 -11.40
C ALA A 148 4.26 0.56 -10.90
N VAL A 149 4.27 -0.43 -11.80
CA VAL A 149 4.21 -1.85 -11.40
C VAL A 149 5.37 -2.23 -10.48
N ALA A 150 6.58 -1.73 -10.74
CA ALA A 150 7.73 -1.90 -9.87
C ALA A 150 7.55 -1.23 -8.49
N CYS A 151 6.97 -0.02 -8.44
CA CYS A 151 6.64 0.67 -7.19
C CYS A 151 5.63 -0.10 -6.33
N HIS A 152 4.64 -0.76 -6.93
CA HIS A 152 3.76 -1.65 -6.17
C HIS A 152 4.53 -2.86 -5.61
N GLY A 153 5.43 -3.46 -6.40
CA GLY A 153 6.32 -4.51 -5.91
C GLY A 153 7.20 -4.06 -4.73
N LEU A 154 7.73 -2.83 -4.81
CA LEU A 154 8.47 -2.19 -3.71
C LEU A 154 7.57 -2.01 -2.49
N TYR A 155 6.35 -1.52 -2.67
CA TYR A 155 5.39 -1.33 -1.58
C TYR A 155 5.16 -2.61 -0.77
N LEU A 156 4.96 -3.75 -1.45
CA LEU A 156 4.77 -5.05 -0.79
C LEU A 156 6.02 -5.50 -0.02
N LEU A 157 7.21 -5.28 -0.57
CA LEU A 157 8.47 -5.56 0.13
C LEU A 157 8.61 -4.68 1.38
N CYS A 158 8.32 -3.38 1.27
CA CYS A 158 8.39 -2.46 2.40
C CYS A 158 7.36 -2.80 3.48
N TYR A 159 6.18 -3.30 3.11
CA TYR A 159 5.22 -3.83 4.07
C TYR A 159 5.77 -5.05 4.79
N HIS A 160 6.35 -6.01 4.05
CA HIS A 160 6.93 -7.23 4.63
C HIS A 160 8.10 -6.94 5.58
N PHE A 161 8.94 -5.97 5.23
CA PHE A 161 10.10 -5.56 6.01
C PHE A 161 9.81 -4.45 7.02
N GLU A 162 8.56 -4.03 7.19
CA GLU A 162 8.15 -3.01 8.17
C GLU A 162 8.84 -1.65 7.98
N MET A 163 8.88 -1.16 6.74
CA MET A 163 9.48 0.13 6.36
C MET A 163 8.43 1.17 5.93
N PRO A 164 7.67 1.77 6.88
CA PRO A 164 6.50 2.60 6.57
C PRO A 164 6.84 3.87 5.77
N LEU A 165 7.96 4.53 6.04
CA LEU A 165 8.36 5.72 5.28
C LEU A 165 8.63 5.41 3.81
N MET A 166 9.23 4.24 3.54
CA MET A 166 9.50 3.80 2.18
C MET A 166 8.23 3.29 1.47
N MET A 167 7.25 2.79 2.23
CA MET A 167 5.91 2.49 1.70
C MET A 167 5.23 3.75 1.16
N ASP A 168 5.26 4.85 1.92
CA ASP A 168 4.68 6.13 1.49
C ASP A 168 5.37 6.65 0.22
N LEU A 169 6.71 6.61 0.19
CA LEU A 169 7.49 7.00 -0.99
C LEU A 169 7.15 6.14 -2.22
N ALA A 170 7.02 4.83 -2.05
CA ALA A 170 6.63 3.91 -3.11
C ALA A 170 5.21 4.23 -3.62
N MET A 171 4.28 4.56 -2.72
CA MET A 171 2.90 4.89 -3.06
C MET A 171 2.81 6.22 -3.83
N ASP A 172 3.56 7.24 -3.43
CA ASP A 172 3.58 8.51 -4.14
C ASP A 172 4.23 8.38 -5.53
N SER A 173 5.34 7.64 -5.63
CA SER A 173 5.97 7.33 -6.91
C SER A 173 5.04 6.53 -7.83
N TYR A 174 4.30 5.55 -7.29
CA TYR A 174 3.27 4.82 -8.01
C TYR A 174 2.21 5.75 -8.60
N ARG A 175 1.62 6.62 -7.76
CA ARG A 175 0.57 7.57 -8.18
C ARG A 175 1.07 8.55 -9.24
N GLN A 176 2.29 9.06 -9.09
CA GLN A 176 2.89 9.98 -10.04
C GLN A 176 3.14 9.28 -11.39
N SER A 177 3.57 8.03 -11.37
CA SER A 177 3.86 7.25 -12.58
C SER A 177 2.59 6.91 -13.38
N LEU A 178 1.50 6.56 -12.69
CA LEU A 178 0.19 6.44 -13.34
C LEU A 178 -0.29 7.76 -13.94
N ASN A 179 -0.10 8.87 -13.24
CA ASN A 179 -0.50 10.19 -13.74
C ASN A 179 0.28 10.59 -15.00
N LEU A 180 1.59 10.39 -15.02
CA LEU A 180 2.45 10.75 -16.14
C LEU A 180 2.24 9.85 -17.37
N SER A 181 2.06 8.55 -17.15
CA SER A 181 1.80 7.61 -18.24
C SER A 181 0.46 7.86 -18.92
N GLY A 182 -0.51 8.45 -18.20
CA GLY A 182 -1.89 8.51 -18.66
C GLY A 182 -2.57 7.14 -18.74
N LEU A 183 -1.92 6.10 -18.20
CA LEU A 183 -2.40 4.73 -18.15
C LEU A 183 -2.84 4.41 -16.73
N VAL A 184 -3.86 3.57 -16.62
CA VAL A 184 -4.38 3.05 -15.35
C VAL A 184 -4.57 1.55 -15.47
N PRO A 185 -4.44 0.80 -14.36
CA PRO A 185 -4.76 -0.62 -14.36
C PRO A 185 -6.19 -0.86 -14.86
N ASP A 186 -6.36 -1.87 -15.72
CA ASP A 186 -7.69 -2.35 -16.08
C ASP A 186 -8.36 -3.06 -14.90
N ALA A 187 -9.63 -3.45 -15.06
CA ALA A 187 -10.39 -4.07 -13.97
C ALA A 187 -9.78 -5.41 -13.49
N GLU A 188 -9.20 -6.22 -14.38
CA GLU A 188 -8.60 -7.51 -14.02
C GLU A 188 -7.28 -7.33 -13.28
N GLU A 189 -6.43 -6.44 -13.78
CA GLU A 189 -5.18 -6.07 -13.14
C GLU A 189 -5.44 -5.48 -11.76
N LEU A 190 -6.40 -4.55 -11.65
CA LEU A 190 -6.77 -3.92 -10.39
C LEU A 190 -7.25 -4.95 -9.35
N CYS A 191 -8.06 -5.94 -9.74
CA CYS A 191 -8.45 -7.02 -8.83
C CYS A 191 -7.25 -7.86 -8.38
N THR A 192 -6.29 -8.10 -9.27
CA THR A 192 -5.05 -8.81 -8.93
C THR A 192 -4.17 -8.00 -7.97
N LEU A 193 -4.05 -6.70 -8.20
CA LEU A 193 -3.31 -5.78 -7.33
C LEU A 193 -3.97 -5.70 -5.95
N TYR A 194 -5.27 -5.45 -5.90
CA TYR A 194 -6.06 -5.36 -4.66
C TYR A 194 -5.95 -6.64 -3.82
N GLY A 195 -6.06 -7.81 -4.45
CA GLY A 195 -5.96 -9.11 -3.79
C GLY A 195 -4.55 -9.41 -3.22
N ARG A 196 -3.50 -8.84 -3.82
CA ARG A 196 -2.11 -8.98 -3.32
C ARG A 196 -1.77 -7.96 -2.24
N SER A 197 -2.46 -6.83 -2.19
CA SER A 197 -2.19 -5.78 -1.21
C SER A 197 -2.62 -6.19 0.21
N PRO A 198 -1.94 -5.70 1.26
CA PRO A 198 -2.31 -5.95 2.65
C PRO A 198 -3.74 -5.52 2.97
N ARG A 199 -4.40 -6.19 3.93
CA ARG A 199 -5.77 -5.85 4.36
C ARG A 199 -5.81 -4.61 5.26
N SER A 200 -4.83 -4.50 6.16
CA SER A 200 -4.77 -3.45 7.18
C SER A 200 -3.44 -2.69 7.11
N LYS A 201 -3.48 -1.44 7.58
CA LYS A 201 -2.31 -0.57 7.75
C LYS A 201 -1.28 -1.10 8.76
N GLU A 202 -1.69 -1.91 9.73
CA GLU A 202 -0.76 -2.43 10.74
C GLU A 202 0.07 -3.59 10.18
N THR A 203 1.39 -3.46 10.29
CA THR A 203 2.35 -4.54 10.06
C THR A 203 2.45 -5.39 11.34
N ASN A 204 2.03 -6.66 11.28
CA ASN A 204 2.27 -7.70 12.30
C ASN A 204 1.94 -7.38 13.78
N LYS A 205 0.80 -6.75 14.10
CA LYS A 205 0.18 -7.04 15.41
C LYS A 205 -0.59 -8.34 15.30
N GLY A 206 -0.03 -9.38 15.91
CA GLY A 206 -0.54 -10.75 15.94
C GLY A 206 -1.88 -10.92 16.66
N THR A 207 -2.94 -10.32 16.15
CA THR A 207 -4.30 -10.61 16.57
C THR A 207 -5.18 -10.73 15.33
N PRO A 208 -5.68 -11.93 14.98
CA PRO A 208 -6.85 -12.07 14.15
C PRO A 208 -8.07 -11.75 15.02
N GLU A 209 -8.12 -10.56 15.61
CA GLU A 209 -9.34 -10.12 16.26
C GLU A 209 -10.30 -9.76 15.14
N ARG A 210 -11.26 -10.66 14.94
CA ARG A 210 -12.53 -10.54 14.21
C ARG A 210 -12.64 -9.19 13.50
N LEU A 211 -12.67 -9.24 12.16
CA LEU A 211 -13.16 -8.16 11.29
C LEU A 211 -14.13 -7.29 12.11
N GLY A 212 -13.68 -6.09 12.49
CA GLY A 212 -14.52 -5.18 13.24
C GLY A 212 -15.80 -4.90 12.45
N THR A 213 -16.73 -4.15 13.04
CA THR A 213 -17.89 -3.62 12.31
C THR A 213 -17.46 -3.06 10.94
N LEU A 214 -18.28 -3.14 9.90
CA LEU A 214 -17.97 -2.63 8.54
C LEU A 214 -17.36 -1.21 8.52
N ALA A 215 -17.70 -0.38 9.51
CA ALA A 215 -17.09 0.94 9.72
C ALA A 215 -15.57 0.86 10.03
N ASN A 216 -15.14 -0.05 10.91
CA ASN A 216 -13.73 -0.23 11.27
C ASN A 216 -12.91 -0.78 10.10
N ILE A 217 -13.53 -1.62 9.25
CA ILE A 217 -12.88 -2.20 8.06
C ILE A 217 -12.39 -1.10 7.11
N LEU A 218 -13.18 -0.03 6.90
CA LEU A 218 -12.80 1.07 6.02
C LEU A 218 -11.73 1.97 6.63
N GLU A 219 -11.72 2.16 7.94
CA GLU A 219 -10.74 3.02 8.63
C GLU A 219 -9.35 2.37 8.66
N GLU A 220 -9.31 1.09 8.99
CA GLU A 220 -8.09 0.27 9.12
C GLU A 220 -7.55 -0.21 7.77
N MET A 221 -8.34 -0.14 6.70
CA MET A 221 -7.93 -0.58 5.37
C MET A 221 -6.63 0.08 4.91
N ASP A 222 -5.77 -0.77 4.34
CA ASP A 222 -4.50 -0.41 3.74
C ASP A 222 -4.62 0.76 2.74
N PRO A 223 -3.69 1.73 2.73
CA PRO A 223 -3.83 2.90 1.90
C PRO A 223 -3.68 2.59 0.39
N PHE A 224 -2.95 1.53 0.02
CA PHE A 224 -2.86 1.09 -1.38
C PHE A 224 -4.20 0.51 -1.85
N ARG A 225 -4.86 -0.32 -1.02
CA ARG A 225 -6.23 -0.79 -1.30
C ARG A 225 -7.21 0.36 -1.50
N LYS A 226 -7.14 1.40 -0.66
CA LYS A 226 -7.96 2.63 -0.81
C LYS A 226 -7.70 3.35 -2.13
N LEU A 227 -6.45 3.41 -2.57
CA LEU A 227 -6.09 3.98 -3.86
C LEU A 227 -6.70 3.19 -5.01
N MET A 228 -6.61 1.86 -4.99
CA MET A 228 -7.20 1.00 -6.02
C MET A 228 -8.71 1.20 -6.12
N ILE A 229 -9.41 1.23 -5.00
CA ILE A 229 -10.87 1.50 -4.97
C ILE A 229 -11.21 2.85 -5.60
N LYS A 230 -10.40 3.89 -5.34
CA LYS A 230 -10.61 5.23 -5.94
C LYS A 230 -10.34 5.24 -7.45
N ILE A 231 -9.38 4.47 -7.92
CA ILE A 231 -9.12 4.30 -9.37
C ILE A 231 -10.32 3.62 -10.03
N ALA A 232 -10.81 2.51 -9.45
CA ALA A 232 -11.99 1.81 -9.95
C ALA A 232 -13.24 2.69 -9.95
N ALA A 233 -13.49 3.46 -8.88
CA ALA A 233 -14.59 4.42 -8.80
C ALA A 233 -14.50 5.47 -9.92
N ARG A 234 -13.31 5.99 -10.19
CA ARG A 234 -13.08 6.95 -11.27
C ARG A 234 -13.34 6.33 -12.64
N GLN A 235 -12.91 5.10 -12.87
CA GLN A 235 -13.17 4.38 -14.13
C GLN A 235 -14.68 4.21 -14.33
N ILE A 236 -15.42 3.69 -13.35
CA ILE A 236 -16.89 3.52 -13.47
C ILE A 236 -17.62 4.84 -13.75
N MET A 237 -17.16 5.95 -13.18
CA MET A 237 -17.79 7.27 -13.39
C MET A 237 -17.34 7.98 -14.68
N ALA A 238 -16.28 7.52 -15.34
CA ALA A 238 -15.73 8.20 -16.51
C ALA A 238 -16.57 7.87 -17.76
N PRO A 239 -17.20 8.86 -18.42
CA PRO A 239 -18.09 8.63 -19.56
C PRO A 239 -17.36 8.07 -20.79
N GLU A 240 -16.05 8.27 -20.85
CA GLU A 240 -15.17 7.82 -21.95
C GLU A 240 -14.80 6.33 -21.82
N THR A 241 -15.10 5.69 -20.70
CA THR A 241 -14.69 4.31 -20.42
C THR A 241 -15.88 3.35 -20.52
N VAL A 242 -15.61 2.11 -20.91
CA VAL A 242 -16.62 1.04 -21.01
C VAL A 242 -16.80 0.32 -19.66
N GLU A 243 -15.93 0.62 -18.69
CA GLU A 243 -15.89 -0.07 -17.42
C GLU A 243 -17.10 0.25 -16.56
N ASN A 244 -17.71 -0.79 -15.99
CA ASN A 244 -18.85 -0.67 -15.09
C ASN A 244 -18.67 -1.61 -13.90
N ALA A 245 -19.67 -1.68 -13.01
CA ALA A 245 -19.57 -2.53 -11.83
C ALA A 245 -19.32 -4.02 -12.19
N GLN A 246 -19.87 -4.52 -13.29
CA GLN A 246 -19.67 -5.91 -13.72
C GLN A 246 -18.21 -6.19 -14.08
N SER A 247 -17.47 -5.23 -14.60
CA SER A 247 -16.04 -5.37 -14.88
C SER A 247 -15.23 -5.77 -13.64
N TYR A 248 -15.67 -5.32 -12.46
CA TYR A 248 -15.04 -5.61 -11.17
C TYR A 248 -15.66 -6.79 -10.43
N GLN A 249 -16.44 -7.65 -11.11
CA GLN A 249 -17.11 -8.77 -10.47
C GLN A 249 -16.15 -9.64 -9.63
N ARG A 250 -14.95 -9.92 -10.15
CA ARG A 250 -13.92 -10.69 -9.42
C ARG A 250 -13.47 -10.03 -8.12
N CYS A 251 -13.48 -8.70 -8.05
CA CYS A 251 -13.16 -7.97 -6.83
C CYS A 251 -14.28 -8.05 -5.78
N PHE A 252 -15.52 -8.41 -6.17
CA PHE A 252 -16.65 -8.60 -5.24
C PHE A 252 -16.72 -10.03 -4.70
N GLU A 253 -15.96 -10.96 -5.26
CA GLU A 253 -15.91 -12.35 -4.84
C GLU A 253 -14.90 -12.56 -3.70
N GLY A 254 -15.16 -13.57 -2.86
CA GLY A 254 -14.27 -13.95 -1.76
C GLY A 254 -14.45 -13.15 -0.46
N GLU A 255 -13.53 -13.38 0.49
CA GLU A 255 -13.62 -12.80 1.85
C GLU A 255 -13.53 -11.27 1.87
N ASP A 256 -12.74 -10.69 0.98
CA ASP A 256 -12.48 -9.25 0.93
C ASP A 256 -13.47 -8.50 0.03
N GLY A 257 -14.33 -9.21 -0.70
CA GLY A 257 -15.17 -8.63 -1.74
C GLY A 257 -16.27 -7.71 -1.23
N LEU A 258 -16.82 -8.01 -0.04
CA LEU A 258 -17.78 -7.12 0.61
C LEU A 258 -17.14 -5.79 1.01
N GLY A 259 -15.90 -5.84 1.53
CA GLY A 259 -15.14 -4.65 1.90
C GLY A 259 -14.84 -3.76 0.69
N PHE A 260 -14.44 -4.38 -0.43
CA PHE A 260 -14.26 -3.69 -1.69
C PHE A 260 -15.55 -3.05 -2.21
N ALA A 261 -16.67 -3.79 -2.24
CA ALA A 261 -17.95 -3.31 -2.75
C ALA A 261 -18.46 -2.10 -1.97
N VAL A 262 -18.47 -2.19 -0.63
CA VAL A 262 -18.91 -1.08 0.23
C VAL A 262 -18.01 0.14 0.07
N ALA A 263 -16.69 -0.06 0.03
CA ALA A 263 -15.74 1.02 -0.15
C ALA A 263 -15.88 1.70 -1.52
N LEU A 264 -16.15 0.93 -2.58
CA LEU A 264 -16.35 1.43 -3.93
C LEU A 264 -17.59 2.31 -4.03
N VAL A 265 -18.73 1.86 -3.49
CA VAL A 265 -19.97 2.65 -3.46
C VAL A 265 -19.78 3.94 -2.66
N ASN A 266 -19.12 3.87 -1.51
CA ASN A 266 -18.79 5.05 -0.71
C ASN A 266 -17.86 6.02 -1.47
N ALA A 267 -16.84 5.49 -2.15
CA ALA A 267 -15.93 6.31 -2.96
C ALA A 267 -16.65 7.00 -4.13
N ILE A 268 -17.60 6.32 -4.79
CA ILE A 268 -18.44 6.91 -5.84
C ILE A 268 -19.32 8.01 -5.27
N ARG A 269 -20.00 7.76 -4.14
CA ARG A 269 -20.86 8.76 -3.47
C ARG A 269 -20.07 10.00 -3.07
N ASP A 270 -18.91 9.81 -2.45
CA ASP A 270 -18.05 10.91 -2.01
C ASP A 270 -17.49 11.69 -3.21
N GLY A 271 -17.11 10.98 -4.28
CA GLY A 271 -16.60 11.57 -5.51
C GLY A 271 -17.62 12.34 -6.33
N SER A 272 -18.90 11.92 -6.31
CA SER A 272 -20.00 12.61 -6.99
C SER A 272 -20.62 13.76 -6.18
N GLY A 273 -20.11 14.01 -4.97
CA GLY A 273 -20.69 15.01 -4.06
C GLY A 273 -22.08 14.64 -3.54
N ALA A 274 -22.42 13.33 -3.55
CA ALA A 274 -23.74 12.82 -3.22
C ALA A 274 -24.87 13.48 -4.03
N MET A 275 -24.63 13.77 -5.31
CA MET A 275 -25.65 14.26 -6.22
C MET A 275 -26.82 13.27 -6.24
N LEU A 276 -28.00 13.77 -5.88
CA LEU A 276 -29.20 12.94 -5.81
C LEU A 276 -29.67 12.65 -7.25
N PHE A 277 -29.98 11.38 -7.52
CA PHE A 277 -30.71 11.03 -8.73
C PHE A 277 -32.12 11.63 -8.68
N ASP A 278 -32.74 11.77 -9.85
CA ASP A 278 -34.17 12.05 -9.93
C ASP A 278 -34.94 11.01 -9.11
N ASP A 279 -35.94 11.45 -8.34
CA ASP A 279 -36.72 10.56 -7.51
C ASP A 279 -37.51 9.55 -8.38
N PRO A 280 -37.19 8.25 -8.32
CA PRO A 280 -37.82 7.24 -9.15
C PRO A 280 -39.27 6.97 -8.74
N THR A 281 -39.69 7.45 -7.56
CA THR A 281 -41.07 7.32 -7.06
C THR A 281 -41.98 8.45 -7.56
N GLU A 282 -41.44 9.42 -8.31
CA GLU A 282 -42.26 10.48 -8.87
C GLU A 282 -43.32 9.90 -9.84
N PRO A 283 -44.61 10.23 -9.65
CA PRO A 283 -45.69 9.66 -10.43
C PRO A 283 -45.63 10.03 -11.92
N ARG A 284 -44.78 11.00 -12.30
CA ARG A 284 -44.55 11.41 -13.69
C ARG A 284 -43.79 10.36 -14.50
N LYS A 285 -42.99 9.50 -13.86
CA LYS A 285 -42.18 8.44 -14.49
C LYS A 285 -42.78 7.04 -14.32
N ALA A 286 -44.01 6.92 -13.82
CA ALA A 286 -44.62 5.62 -13.49
C ALA A 286 -44.64 4.61 -14.66
N CYS A 287 -44.76 5.08 -15.91
CA CYS A 287 -44.79 4.17 -17.06
C CYS A 287 -43.41 3.56 -17.39
N GLU A 288 -42.31 4.19 -16.99
CA GLU A 288 -40.93 3.69 -17.19
C GLU A 288 -40.69 2.35 -16.47
N TYR A 289 -41.42 2.12 -15.37
CA TYR A 289 -41.32 0.92 -14.55
C TYR A 289 -42.45 -0.10 -14.81
N HIS A 290 -43.27 0.13 -15.83
CA HIS A 290 -44.34 -0.79 -16.22
C HIS A 290 -43.91 -1.64 -17.43
N GLY A 291 -44.52 -2.82 -17.60
CA GLY A 291 -44.26 -3.70 -18.77
C GLY A 291 -44.94 -3.23 -20.07
N HIS A 292 -45.21 -1.93 -20.22
CA HIS A 292 -45.93 -1.35 -21.35
C HIS A 292 -45.26 -0.02 -21.77
N ALA A 293 -45.43 0.42 -23.02
CA ALA A 293 -44.80 1.66 -23.48
C ALA A 293 -45.45 2.91 -22.86
N GLU A 294 -44.73 4.03 -22.85
CA GLU A 294 -45.29 5.32 -22.42
C GLU A 294 -46.48 5.71 -23.32
N GLY A 295 -47.62 6.04 -22.71
CA GLY A 295 -48.81 6.48 -23.44
C GLY A 295 -49.77 5.36 -23.87
N GLU A 296 -49.39 4.09 -23.73
CA GLU A 296 -50.36 2.99 -23.69
C GLU A 296 -51.28 3.17 -22.47
N ALA A 297 -52.44 2.51 -22.43
CA ALA A 297 -53.51 2.75 -21.46
C ALA A 297 -53.12 2.41 -20.00
N CYS A 298 -52.24 3.22 -19.42
CA CYS A 298 -51.75 3.13 -18.07
C CYS A 298 -52.90 3.44 -17.12
N LEU A 299 -53.35 2.42 -16.40
CA LEU A 299 -54.48 2.53 -15.47
C LEU A 299 -54.26 3.57 -14.37
N ALA A 300 -53.00 3.87 -14.03
CA ALA A 300 -52.63 4.90 -13.07
C ALA A 300 -52.92 6.33 -13.58
N ARG A 301 -52.71 6.59 -14.87
CA ARG A 301 -52.98 7.91 -15.49
C ARG A 301 -54.47 8.18 -15.71
N ARG A 302 -55.31 7.14 -15.78
CA ARG A 302 -56.77 7.28 -15.96
C ARG A 302 -57.49 7.81 -14.72
N LYS A 303 -56.88 7.76 -13.52
CA LYS A 303 -57.53 8.18 -12.26
C LYS A 303 -57.42 9.68 -11.93
N SER A 304 -56.61 10.47 -12.64
CA SER A 304 -56.42 11.90 -12.35
C SER A 304 -57.29 12.86 -13.19
N LYS A 305 -58.08 12.34 -14.15
CA LYS A 305 -59.06 13.12 -14.90
C LYS A 305 -60.48 12.74 -14.49
N GLY A 306 -60.98 13.34 -13.40
CA GLY A 306 -62.42 13.27 -13.13
C GLY A 306 -62.85 13.50 -11.69
N ARG A 307 -62.69 14.73 -11.17
CA ARG A 307 -63.72 15.35 -10.31
C ARG A 307 -63.48 16.86 -10.18
N MET A 308 -63.88 17.62 -11.21
CA MET A 308 -64.06 19.06 -11.09
C MET A 308 -65.46 19.40 -11.59
N GLY A 309 -66.31 19.76 -10.63
CA GLY A 309 -67.55 20.54 -10.80
C GLY A 309 -68.67 19.96 -11.68
N ARG A 310 -69.71 19.42 -11.05
CA ARG A 310 -71.07 19.93 -11.18
C ARG A 310 -71.76 19.86 -9.83
#